data_AF-A0A377DB89-F1
#
_entry.id   AF-A0A377DB89-F1
#
_cell.length_a   1.000
_cell.length_b   1.000
_cell.length_c   1.000
_cell.angle_alpha   90.00
_cell.angle_beta   90.00
_cell.angle_gamma   90.00
#
_symmetry.space_group_name_H-M   'P 1'
#
loop_
_entity.id
_entity.type
_entity.pdbx_description
1 polymer ?
#
loop_
_entity_poly.entity_id
_entity_poly.type
_entity_poly.pdbx_seq_one_letter_code
_entity_poly.pdbx_strand_id
1 'polypeptide(L)'
;MAIEQTAITRATFDEVILPIYAPAEFIPVKGQGSRIWDQQGKEYVDFAGGIAVTALGHCHPALVNALKTQGETLWHISNVFTNEPALRHGRKTD
;
A
#
# COMPACT_ATOMS: atom_id res chain seq x y z
N MET A 1 28.17 9.34 7.57
CA MET A 1 27.43 10.62 7.52
C MET A 1 25.95 10.27 7.64
N ALA A 2 25.30 10.64 8.74
CA ALA A 2 23.86 10.50 8.86
C ALA A 2 23.23 11.57 7.95
N ILE A 3 22.46 11.14 6.96
CA ILE A 3 21.65 12.06 6.17
C ILE A 3 20.57 12.56 7.15
N GLU A 4 20.60 13.84 7.46
CA GLU A 4 19.56 14.48 8.25
C GLU A 4 18.26 14.37 7.43
N GLN A 5 17.38 13.43 7.78
CA GLN A 5 16.11 13.26 7.10
C GLN A 5 15.23 14.47 7.41
N THR A 6 15.06 15.34 6.43
CA THR A 6 14.13 16.48 6.50
C THR A 6 12.71 15.97 6.78
N ALA A 7 11.96 16.67 7.62
CA ALA A 7 10.60 16.30 7.97
C ALA A 7 9.68 16.35 6.74
N ILE A 8 8.96 15.26 6.46
CA ILE A 8 7.94 15.21 5.39
C ILE A 8 6.64 15.79 5.92
N THR A 9 6.10 16.79 5.23
CA THR A 9 4.86 17.50 5.61
C THR A 9 3.84 17.50 4.48
N ARG A 10 2.62 18.01 4.72
CA ARG A 10 1.61 18.17 3.66
C ARG A 10 2.08 19.11 2.55
N ALA A 11 2.86 20.14 2.85
CA ALA A 11 3.41 21.05 1.85
C ALA A 11 4.39 20.36 0.90
N THR A 12 5.12 19.33 1.40
CA THR A 12 6.03 18.53 0.57
C THR A 12 5.31 17.89 -0.63
N PHE A 13 4.01 17.60 -0.53
CA PHE A 13 3.23 17.08 -1.66
C PHE A 13 3.19 18.07 -2.83
N ASP A 14 2.99 19.36 -2.56
CA ASP A 14 2.86 20.39 -3.59
C ASP A 14 4.22 20.68 -4.26
N GLU A 15 5.31 20.40 -3.57
CA GLU A 15 6.68 20.55 -4.08
C GLU A 15 7.10 19.40 -5.01
N VAL A 16 6.57 18.18 -4.79
CA VAL A 16 7.09 16.96 -5.43
C VAL A 16 6.09 16.24 -6.35
N ILE A 17 4.78 16.48 -6.17
CA ILE A 17 3.73 15.84 -6.96
C ILE A 17 3.04 16.87 -7.87
N LEU A 18 2.76 16.48 -9.12
CA LEU A 18 1.99 17.30 -10.05
C LEU A 18 0.60 17.63 -9.45
N PRO A 19 0.06 18.84 -9.69
CA PRO A 19 -1.18 19.32 -9.04
C PRO A 19 -2.45 18.74 -9.67
N ILE A 20 -2.51 17.41 -9.82
CA ILE A 20 -3.69 16.66 -10.29
C ILE A 20 -4.51 16.05 -9.14
N TYR A 21 -4.03 16.18 -7.90
CA TYR A 21 -4.74 15.78 -6.69
C TYR A 21 -4.74 16.91 -5.67
N ALA A 22 -5.72 16.90 -4.77
CA ALA A 22 -5.76 17.73 -3.57
C ALA A 22 -5.93 16.82 -2.33
N PRO A 23 -4.84 16.22 -1.82
CA PRO A 23 -4.89 15.33 -0.66
C PRO A 23 -5.37 16.02 0.61
N ALA A 24 -5.88 15.24 1.57
CA ALA A 24 -6.23 15.70 2.90
C ALA A 24 -5.05 16.38 3.62
N GLU A 25 -5.34 17.20 4.62
CA GLU A 25 -4.34 17.96 5.38
C GLU A 25 -3.46 17.10 6.30
N PHE A 26 -3.85 15.84 6.54
CA PHE A 26 -3.10 14.88 7.35
C PHE A 26 -2.54 13.75 6.48
N ILE A 27 -1.45 13.13 6.95
CA ILE A 27 -0.74 12.08 6.21
C ILE A 27 -0.87 10.76 6.98
N PRO A 28 -1.65 9.78 6.48
CA PRO A 28 -1.68 8.42 7.05
C PRO A 28 -0.31 7.74 6.96
N VAL A 29 0.15 7.11 8.04
CA VAL A 29 1.43 6.38 8.12
C VAL A 29 1.31 4.93 8.56
N LYS A 30 0.14 4.53 9.06
CA LYS A 30 -0.14 3.16 9.49
C LYS A 30 -1.59 2.81 9.19
N GLY A 31 -1.84 1.56 8.82
CA GLY A 31 -3.18 0.99 8.71
C GLY A 31 -3.24 -0.43 9.27
N GLN A 32 -4.36 -0.79 9.88
CA GLN A 32 -4.66 -2.13 10.38
C GLN A 32 -6.17 -2.37 10.36
N GLY A 33 -6.63 -3.37 9.60
CA GLY A 33 -8.06 -3.61 9.40
C GLY A 33 -8.72 -2.38 8.79
N SER A 34 -9.80 -1.88 9.39
CA SER A 34 -10.50 -0.66 8.95
C SER A 34 -10.10 0.58 9.77
N ARG A 35 -8.88 0.63 10.32
CA ARG A 35 -8.34 1.79 11.05
C ARG A 35 -7.04 2.26 10.41
N ILE A 36 -6.85 3.57 10.37
CA ILE A 36 -5.61 4.23 9.92
C ILE A 36 -5.15 5.26 10.95
N TRP A 37 -3.85 5.53 11.00
CA TRP A 37 -3.24 6.53 11.89
C TRP A 37 -2.38 7.49 11.06
N ASP A 38 -2.46 8.78 11.37
CA ASP A 38 -1.61 9.81 10.76
C ASP A 38 -0.25 9.99 11.46
N GLN A 39 0.61 10.82 10.89
CA GLN A 39 1.93 11.17 11.42
C GLN A 39 1.89 11.71 12.87
N GLN A 40 0.76 12.30 13.28
CA GLN A 40 0.56 12.82 14.63
C GLN A 40 -0.04 11.77 15.58
N GLY A 41 -0.28 10.54 15.09
CA GLY A 41 -0.84 9.43 15.85
C GLY A 41 -2.36 9.48 16.00
N LYS A 42 -3.05 10.42 15.34
CA LYS A 42 -4.51 10.46 15.37
C LYS A 42 -5.07 9.32 14.54
N GLU A 43 -6.05 8.65 15.12
CA GLU A 43 -6.71 7.49 14.54
C GLU A 43 -7.99 7.86 13.80
N TYR A 44 -8.25 7.17 12.70
CA TYR A 44 -9.46 7.27 11.89
C TYR A 44 -10.03 5.89 11.61
N VAL A 45 -11.36 5.76 11.66
CA VAL A 45 -12.07 4.60 11.09
C VAL A 45 -12.22 4.84 9.59
N ASP A 46 -11.70 3.91 8.79
CA ASP A 46 -11.66 4.02 7.33
C ASP A 46 -12.91 3.41 6.70
N PHE A 47 -13.86 4.28 6.35
CA PHE A 47 -15.01 3.95 5.51
C PHE A 47 -14.81 4.30 4.03
N ALA A 48 -13.67 4.92 3.67
CA ALA A 48 -13.33 5.17 2.28
C ALA A 48 -12.79 3.92 1.59
N GLY A 49 -12.09 3.05 2.35
CA GLY A 49 -11.52 1.81 1.86
C GLY A 49 -10.54 2.01 0.71
N GLY A 50 -9.87 3.16 0.67
CA GLY A 50 -9.04 3.56 -0.47
C GLY A 50 -9.81 3.57 -1.80
N ILE A 51 -11.05 4.06 -1.81
CA ILE A 51 -11.98 4.00 -2.96
C ILE A 51 -12.34 2.53 -3.26
N ALA A 52 -12.85 1.83 -2.23
CA ALA A 52 -13.25 0.42 -2.28
C ALA A 52 -12.16 -0.58 -2.71
N VAL A 53 -10.88 -0.21 -2.63
CA VAL A 53 -9.73 -1.06 -2.99
C VAL A 53 -9.35 -2.01 -1.85
N THR A 54 -9.34 -1.53 -0.60
CA THR A 54 -8.90 -2.33 0.56
C THR A 54 -10.01 -3.22 1.10
N ALA A 55 -10.53 -4.13 0.26
CA ALA A 55 -11.66 -5.00 0.58
C ALA A 55 -11.44 -5.92 1.81
N LEU A 56 -10.19 -6.24 2.14
CA LEU A 56 -9.82 -7.02 3.34
C LEU A 56 -9.18 -6.16 4.45
N GLY A 57 -9.29 -4.83 4.32
CA GLY A 57 -8.64 -3.87 5.20
C GLY A 57 -7.14 -3.73 4.98
N HIS A 58 -6.55 -2.80 5.72
CA HIS A 58 -5.12 -2.51 5.69
C HIS A 58 -4.31 -3.63 6.37
N CYS A 59 -3.19 -4.00 5.77
CA CYS A 59 -2.22 -4.95 6.33
C CYS A 59 -2.82 -6.31 6.76
N HIS A 60 -3.80 -6.83 6.02
CA HIS A 60 -4.40 -8.14 6.33
C HIS A 60 -3.32 -9.25 6.39
N PRO A 61 -3.21 -10.03 7.49
CA PRO A 61 -2.08 -10.95 7.71
C PRO A 61 -1.84 -11.94 6.58
N ALA A 62 -2.91 -12.49 6.00
CA ALA A 62 -2.81 -13.44 4.89
C ALA A 62 -2.21 -12.80 3.62
N LEU A 63 -2.55 -11.53 3.33
CA LEU A 63 -2.07 -10.82 2.14
C LEU A 63 -0.61 -10.41 2.33
N VAL A 64 -0.27 -9.91 3.52
CA VAL A 64 1.12 -9.57 3.88
C VAL A 64 2.02 -10.80 3.80
N ASN A 65 1.56 -11.94 4.32
CA ASN A 65 2.34 -13.18 4.24
C ASN A 65 2.52 -13.65 2.80
N ALA A 66 1.45 -13.68 1.99
CA ALA A 66 1.54 -14.06 0.58
C ALA A 66 2.50 -13.17 -0.21
N LEU A 67 2.47 -11.84 0.02
CA LEU A 67 3.39 -10.89 -0.59
C LEU A 67 4.85 -11.15 -0.17
N LYS A 68 5.11 -11.34 1.12
CA LYS A 68 6.46 -11.61 1.63
C LYS A 68 7.04 -12.90 1.05
N THR A 69 6.30 -14.00 1.15
CA THR A 69 6.75 -15.30 0.64
C THR A 69 7.06 -15.26 -0.85
N GLN A 70 6.18 -14.68 -1.67
CA GLN A 70 6.44 -14.58 -3.11
C GLN A 70 7.55 -13.58 -3.43
N GLY A 71 7.64 -12.46 -2.69
CA GLY A 71 8.70 -11.47 -2.83
C GLY A 71 10.09 -11.99 -2.47
N GLU A 72 10.19 -12.95 -1.56
CA GLU A 72 11.45 -13.63 -1.26
C GLU A 72 11.80 -14.72 -2.29
N THR A 73 10.85 -15.06 -3.17
CA THR A 73 10.99 -16.15 -4.16
C THR A 73 11.23 -15.64 -5.58
N LEU A 74 10.31 -14.85 -6.15
CA LEU A 74 10.36 -14.39 -7.54
C LEU A 74 9.34 -13.26 -7.80
N TRP A 75 9.78 -12.16 -8.43
CA TRP A 75 8.94 -10.98 -8.71
C TRP A 75 8.43 -10.93 -10.14
N HIS A 76 9.34 -11.03 -11.11
CA HIS A 76 9.01 -10.80 -12.51
C HIS A 76 9.96 -11.55 -13.45
N ILE A 77 9.41 -12.16 -14.50
CA ILE A 77 10.14 -12.91 -15.53
C ILE A 77 9.63 -12.65 -16.96
N SER A 78 8.93 -11.52 -17.16
CA SER A 78 8.14 -11.22 -18.38
C SER A 78 7.06 -12.28 -18.67
N ASN A 79 6.54 -12.29 -19.89
CA ASN A 79 5.59 -13.30 -20.38
C ASN A 79 6.25 -14.31 -21.34
N VAL A 80 7.57 -14.26 -21.54
CA VAL A 80 8.30 -15.33 -22.25
C VAL A 80 8.22 -16.64 -21.46
N PHE A 81 8.11 -16.55 -20.14
CA PHE A 81 7.95 -17.66 -19.22
C PHE A 81 6.66 -17.52 -18.42
N THR A 82 6.06 -18.65 -18.05
CA THR A 82 4.93 -18.67 -17.10
C THR A 82 5.41 -18.84 -15.66
N ASN A 83 4.51 -18.64 -14.69
CA ASN A 83 4.78 -18.86 -13.27
C ASN A 83 3.58 -19.51 -12.57
N GLU A 84 3.85 -20.30 -11.52
CA GLU A 84 2.80 -21.02 -10.80
C GLU A 84 1.73 -20.13 -10.16
N PRO A 85 2.06 -18.97 -9.53
CA PRO A 85 1.02 -18.08 -8.98
C PRO A 85 -0.03 -17.65 -10.00
N ALA A 86 0.38 -17.24 -11.20
CA ALA A 86 -0.54 -16.84 -12.27
C ALA A 86 -1.45 -18.00 -12.70
N LEU A 87 -0.89 -19.18 -12.94
CA LEU A 87 -1.67 -20.38 -13.33
C LEU A 87 -2.62 -20.84 -12.22
N ARG A 88 -2.18 -20.80 -10.95
CA ARG A 88 -3.04 -21.11 -9.79
C ARG A 88 -4.18 -20.11 -9.62
N HIS A 89 -3.96 -18.83 -9.91
CA HIS A 89 -5.01 -17.82 -9.83
C HIS A 89 -6.04 -17.99 -10.95
N GLY A 90 -5.61 -18.20 -12.20
CA GLY A 90 -6.53 -18.41 -13.33
C GLY A 90 -7.49 -19.60 -13.14
N ARG A 91 -7.01 -20.70 -12.53
CA ARG A 91 -7.87 -21.85 -12.20
C ARG A 91 -8.92 -21.59 -11.12
N LYS A 92 -8.81 -20.53 -10.33
CA LYS A 92 -9.77 -20.19 -9.27
C LYS A 92 -10.92 -19.32 -9.77
N THR A 93 -10.74 -18.71 -10.94
CA THR A 93 -11.71 -17.79 -11.55
C THR A 93 -12.61 -18.47 -12.57
N ASP A 94 -12.31 -19.73 -12.92
CA ASP A 94 -13.19 -20.66 -13.63
C ASP A 94 -14.14 -21.36 -12.63
#